data_AF-A0A955DCV3-F1
#
_entry.id   AF-A0A955DCV3-F1
#
_cell.length_a   1.000
_cell.length_b   1.000
_cell.length_c   1.000
_cell.angle_alpha   90.00
_cell.angle_beta   90.00
_cell.angle_gamma   90.00
#
_symmetry.space_group_name_H-M   'P 1'
#
loop_
_entity.id
_entity.type
_entity.pdbx_description
1 polymer ?
#
loop_
_entity_poly.entity_id
_entity_poly.type
_entity_poly.pdbx_seq_one_letter_code
_entity_poly.pdbx_strand_id
1 'polypeptide(L)'
;GGRLEVRHADARAVLAIETFDVVYIDPMFPPKRKTSALPRKEIVMLRRLVGDDPDAAALLACARAAGARVVVKRADEAPALGDGVVAAHRGKTVRYDVHR
;
A
#
# COMPACT_ATOMS: atom_id res chain seq x y z
N GLY A 1 17.48 19.39 6.14
CA GLY A 1 16.63 18.57 5.26
C GLY A 1 16.68 17.11 5.64
N GLY A 2 16.17 16.72 6.81
CA GLY A 2 16.22 15.34 7.32
C GLY A 2 14.84 14.71 7.54
N ARG A 3 13.85 15.06 6.69
CA ARG A 3 12.47 14.53 6.79
C ARG A 3 12.22 13.32 5.88
N LEU A 4 13.22 12.89 5.12
CA LEU A 4 13.15 11.73 4.24
C LEU A 4 14.43 10.92 4.37
N GLU A 5 14.26 9.65 4.71
CA GLU A 5 15.32 8.65 4.81
C GLU A 5 14.88 7.45 3.95
N VAL A 6 15.83 6.83 3.25
CA VAL A 6 15.59 5.62 2.45
C VAL A 6 16.30 4.45 3.10
N ARG A 7 15.57 3.38 3.38
CA ARG A 7 16.10 2.14 3.95
C ARG A 7 15.88 0.99 2.98
N HIS A 8 16.95 0.27 2.66
CA HIS A 8 16.88 -0.95 1.87
C HIS A 8 16.67 -2.15 2.80
N ALA A 9 15.40 -2.52 3.02
CA ALA A 9 15.00 -3.63 3.88
C ALA A 9 13.57 -4.09 3.52
N ASP A 10 13.20 -5.29 3.97
CA ASP A 10 11.79 -5.69 4.02
C ASP A 10 11.08 -4.84 5.09
N ALA A 11 9.98 -4.20 4.72
CA ALA A 11 9.25 -3.30 5.63
C ALA A 11 8.76 -4.02 6.91
N ARG A 12 8.44 -5.32 6.84
CA ARG A 12 8.04 -6.11 8.01
C ARG A 12 9.18 -6.27 9.00
N ALA A 13 10.42 -6.41 8.52
CA ALA A 13 11.59 -6.50 9.38
C ALA A 13 11.84 -5.18 10.13
N VAL A 14 11.61 -4.04 9.47
CA VAL A 14 11.70 -2.71 10.11
C VAL A 14 10.59 -2.53 11.15
N LEU A 15 9.35 -2.86 10.80
CA LEU A 15 8.20 -2.75 11.70
C LEU A 15 8.28 -3.68 12.92
N ALA A 16 9.10 -4.73 12.86
CA ALA A 16 9.32 -5.64 13.99
C ALA A 16 10.22 -5.03 15.10
N ILE A 17 11.00 -4.00 14.77
CA ILE A 17 11.99 -3.40 15.69
C ILE A 17 11.76 -1.92 15.94
N GLU A 18 10.92 -1.27 15.14
CA GLU A 18 10.63 0.16 15.22
C GLU A 18 9.14 0.44 15.12
N THR A 19 8.69 1.42 15.91
CA THR A 19 7.29 1.87 15.95
C THR A 19 7.11 3.15 15.15
N PHE A 20 5.99 3.26 14.44
CA PHE A 20 5.62 4.44 13.68
C PHE A 20 4.19 4.85 14.03
N ASP A 21 3.93 6.16 14.15
CA ASP A 21 2.57 6.67 14.36
C ASP A 21 1.64 6.32 13.18
N VAL A 22 2.19 6.36 11.97
CA VAL A 22 1.48 6.12 10.72
C VAL A 22 2.36 5.31 9.76
N VAL A 23 1.77 4.29 9.14
CA VAL A 23 2.38 3.50 8.07
C VAL A 23 1.57 3.69 6.79
N TYR A 24 2.22 4.06 5.69
CA TYR A 24 1.60 4.18 4.37
C TYR A 24 2.00 2.99 3.49
N ILE A 25 1.00 2.33 2.88
CA ILE A 25 1.20 1.15 2.04
C ILE A 25 0.57 1.41 0.65
N ASP A 26 1.38 1.34 -0.40
CA ASP A 26 0.97 1.45 -1.81
C ASP A 26 1.58 0.29 -2.60
N PRO A 27 0.99 -0.91 -2.49
CA PRO A 27 1.57 -2.11 -3.09
C PRO A 27 1.15 -2.20 -4.57
N MET A 28 1.96 -2.86 -5.36
CA MET A 28 1.70 -3.16 -6.77
C MET A 28 0.65 -4.27 -6.90
N PHE A 29 -0.62 -3.90 -6.77
CA PHE A 29 -1.75 -4.83 -6.91
C PHE A 29 -1.91 -5.37 -8.33
N PRO A 30 -2.51 -6.57 -8.49
CA PRO A 30 -2.91 -7.11 -9.79
C PRO A 30 -3.72 -6.10 -10.61
N PRO A 31 -3.51 -6.05 -11.94
CA PRO A 31 -4.23 -5.11 -12.79
C PRO A 31 -5.73 -5.42 -12.78
N LYS A 32 -6.56 -4.37 -12.95
CA LYS A 32 -8.00 -4.52 -13.10
C LYS A 32 -8.33 -5.35 -14.33
N ARG A 33 -9.39 -6.16 -14.25
CA ARG A 33 -9.90 -6.99 -15.36
C ARG A 33 -10.48 -6.19 -16.53
N LYS A 34 -10.88 -4.93 -16.34
CA LYS A 34 -11.39 -4.05 -17.40
C LYS A 34 -10.47 -2.84 -17.53
N THR A 35 -9.92 -2.61 -18.73
CA THR A 35 -8.98 -1.54 -19.02
C THR A 35 -9.52 -0.74 -20.20
N SER A 36 -9.91 0.52 -20.00
CA SER A 36 -10.31 1.42 -21.09
C SER A 36 -9.15 2.28 -21.61
N ALA A 37 -8.02 2.34 -20.90
CA ALA A 37 -6.79 2.97 -21.37
C ALA A 37 -5.55 2.34 -20.71
N LEU A 38 -4.47 2.16 -21.49
CA LEU A 38 -3.19 1.68 -20.99
C LEU A 38 -2.56 2.69 -20.02
N PRO A 39 -1.97 2.25 -18.89
CA PRO A 39 -1.23 3.13 -17.99
C PRO A 39 -0.06 3.83 -18.68
N ARG A 40 0.47 4.90 -18.06
CA ARG A 40 1.68 5.57 -18.54
C ARG A 40 2.84 4.58 -18.66
N LYS A 41 3.70 4.78 -19.65
CA LYS A 41 4.79 3.85 -20.00
C LYS A 41 5.73 3.57 -18.82
N GLU A 42 5.99 4.57 -17.98
CA GLU A 42 6.86 4.47 -16.82
C GLU A 42 6.32 3.45 -15.79
N ILE A 43 5.01 3.46 -15.57
CA ILE A 43 4.34 2.53 -14.64
C ILE A 43 4.32 1.11 -15.20
N VAL A 44 4.13 0.96 -16.52
CA VAL A 44 4.21 -0.35 -17.18
C VAL A 44 5.61 -0.93 -17.05
N MET A 45 6.66 -0.14 -17.24
CA MET A 45 8.04 -0.58 -17.08
C MET A 45 8.38 -0.93 -15.64
N LEU A 46 7.99 -0.09 -14.67
CA LEU A 46 8.21 -0.38 -13.25
C LEU A 46 7.58 -1.71 -12.86
N ARG A 47 6.33 -1.94 -13.26
CA ARG A 47 5.61 -3.19 -12.94
C ARG A 47 6.26 -4.43 -13.57
N ARG A 48 6.82 -4.31 -14.77
CA ARG A 48 7.60 -5.40 -15.40
C ARG A 48 8.87 -5.73 -14.62
N LEU A 49 9.45 -4.75 -13.94
CA LEU A 49 10.67 -4.91 -13.15
C LEU A 49 10.39 -5.50 -11.76
N VAL A 50 9.36 -4.99 -11.06
CA VAL A 50 9.09 -5.35 -9.65
C VAL A 50 8.06 -6.46 -9.46
N GLY A 51 7.18 -6.67 -10.44
CA GLY A 51 6.09 -7.65 -10.33
C GLY A 51 4.92 -7.18 -9.47
N ASP A 52 4.18 -8.14 -8.92
CA ASP A 52 3.02 -7.94 -8.06
C ASP A 52 3.41 -8.18 -6.59
N ASP A 53 2.70 -7.56 -5.65
CA ASP A 53 2.92 -7.76 -4.20
C ASP A 53 1.86 -8.69 -3.58
N PRO A 54 2.06 -10.03 -3.59
CA PRO A 54 1.09 -10.98 -3.05
C PRO A 54 1.00 -10.94 -1.51
N ASP A 55 2.03 -10.42 -0.83
CA ASP A 55 2.16 -10.40 0.62
C ASP A 55 1.77 -9.05 1.25
N ALA A 56 1.16 -8.14 0.48
CA ALA A 56 0.69 -6.84 0.98
C ALA A 56 -0.28 -6.96 2.17
N ALA A 57 -1.11 -8.02 2.20
CA ALA A 57 -2.00 -8.29 3.33
C ALA A 57 -1.21 -8.66 4.61
N ALA A 58 -0.09 -9.37 4.48
CA ALA A 58 0.78 -9.69 5.61
C ALA A 58 1.49 -8.43 6.12
N LEU A 59 1.90 -7.52 5.24
CA LEU A 59 2.48 -6.23 5.62
C LEU A 59 1.46 -5.37 6.40
N LEU A 60 0.20 -5.33 5.98
CA LEU A 60 -0.86 -4.64 6.72
C LEU A 60 -1.03 -5.23 8.12
N ALA A 61 -1.09 -6.55 8.24
CA ALA A 61 -1.23 -7.21 9.55
C ALA A 61 -0.05 -6.88 10.48
N CYS A 62 1.17 -6.89 9.95
CA CYS A 62 2.38 -6.51 10.68
C CYS A 62 2.31 -5.05 11.17
N ALA A 63 1.93 -4.11 10.31
CA ALA A 63 1.82 -2.69 10.66
C ALA A 63 0.75 -2.44 11.74
N ARG A 64 -0.40 -3.13 11.67
CA ARG A 64 -1.45 -3.05 12.69
C ARG A 64 -1.00 -3.65 14.03
N ALA A 65 -0.29 -4.78 14.01
CA ALA A 65 0.25 -5.39 15.21
C ALA A 65 1.30 -4.50 15.91
N ALA A 66 2.04 -3.70 15.14
CA ALA A 66 2.95 -2.68 15.66
C ALA A 66 2.24 -1.43 16.23
N GLY A 67 0.90 -1.38 16.24
CA GLY A 67 0.11 -0.29 16.80
C GLY A 67 0.00 0.95 15.91
N ALA A 68 0.45 0.87 14.66
CA ALA A 68 0.42 2.00 13.74
C ALA A 68 -0.98 2.23 13.16
N ARG A 69 -1.33 3.50 12.91
CA ARG A 69 -2.42 3.80 11.97
C ARG A 69 -1.95 3.48 10.56
N VAL A 70 -2.64 2.61 9.85
CA VAL A 70 -2.23 2.19 8.51
C VAL A 70 -3.09 2.87 7.46
N VAL A 71 -2.46 3.49 6.46
CA VAL A 71 -3.14 4.08 5.30
C VAL A 71 -2.75 3.27 4.08
N VAL A 72 -3.73 2.62 3.46
CA VAL A 72 -3.52 1.78 2.27
C VAL A 72 -4.10 2.49 1.05
N LYS A 73 -3.27 2.75 0.04
CA LYS A 73 -3.74 3.26 -1.24
C LYS A 73 -4.37 2.13 -2.06
N ARG A 74 -5.59 2.33 -2.53
CA ARG A 74 -6.36 1.36 -3.33
C ARG A 74 -6.96 2.02 -4.56
N ALA A 75 -7.16 1.28 -5.64
CA ALA A 75 -8.10 1.72 -6.66
C ALA A 75 -9.52 1.82 -6.06
N ASP A 76 -10.30 2.81 -6.47
CA ASP A 76 -11.58 3.11 -5.83
C ASP A 76 -12.58 1.93 -5.86
N GLU A 77 -12.60 1.15 -6.94
CA GLU A 77 -13.44 -0.04 -7.09
C GLU A 77 -12.81 -1.35 -6.58
N ALA A 78 -11.56 -1.34 -6.14
CA ALA A 78 -10.92 -2.56 -5.65
C ALA A 78 -11.44 -2.92 -4.25
N PRO A 79 -11.49 -4.21 -3.87
CA PRO A 79 -11.76 -4.61 -2.48
C PRO A 79 -10.77 -3.95 -1.50
N ALA A 80 -11.10 -3.84 -0.22
CA ALA A 80 -10.14 -3.37 0.78
C ALA A 80 -8.94 -4.34 0.89
N LEU A 81 -7.80 -3.86 1.40
CA LEU A 81 -6.67 -4.75 1.71
C LEU A 81 -6.96 -5.28 3.10
N GLY A 82 -7.63 -6.42 3.22
CA GLY A 82 -8.10 -6.92 4.51
C GLY A 82 -9.21 -6.08 5.15
N ASP A 83 -9.58 -6.49 6.36
CA ASP A 83 -10.74 -5.96 7.09
C ASP A 83 -10.37 -4.81 8.04
N GLY A 84 -11.37 -4.24 8.71
CA GLY A 84 -11.16 -3.24 9.76
C GLY A 84 -10.83 -1.84 9.25
N VAL A 85 -11.26 -1.50 8.04
CA VAL A 85 -11.21 -0.12 7.55
C VAL A 85 -12.12 0.75 8.42
N VAL A 86 -11.55 1.75 9.11
CA VAL A 86 -12.27 2.68 9.99
C VAL A 86 -12.66 3.98 9.29
N ALA A 87 -11.97 4.33 8.21
CA ALA A 87 -12.30 5.45 7.34
C ALA A 87 -11.77 5.20 5.92
N ALA A 88 -12.41 5.80 4.92
CA ALA A 88 -11.94 5.74 3.54
C ALA A 88 -12.02 7.12 2.90
N HIS A 89 -10.88 7.63 2.42
CA HIS A 89 -10.81 8.91 1.71
C HIS A 89 -10.80 8.65 0.20
N ARG A 90 -11.92 8.93 -0.47
CA ARG A 90 -12.10 8.64 -1.90
C ARG A 90 -11.72 9.84 -2.78
N GLY A 91 -10.94 9.56 -3.81
CA GLY A 91 -10.72 10.44 -4.95
C GLY A 91 -11.47 9.92 -6.18
N LYS A 92 -11.07 10.38 -7.37
CA LYS A 92 -11.74 10.01 -8.64
C LYS A 92 -11.48 8.56 -9.08
N THR A 93 -10.28 8.06 -8.86
CA THR A 93 -9.83 6.72 -9.32
C THR A 93 -9.11 5.90 -8.25
N VAL A 94 -8.75 6.56 -7.15
CA VAL A 94 -7.98 6.02 -6.04
C VAL A 94 -8.71 6.40 -4.75
N ARG A 95 -8.70 5.51 -3.77
CA ARG A 95 -9.08 5.78 -2.39
C ARG A 95 -7.96 5.41 -1.44
N TYR A 96 -8.00 5.98 -0.24
CA TYR A 96 -7.09 5.67 0.85
C TYR A 96 -7.89 5.06 2.00
N ASP A 97 -7.73 3.76 2.21
CA ASP A 97 -8.35 3.02 3.30
C ASP A 97 -7.51 3.19 4.57
N VAL A 98 -8.14 3.62 5.67
CA VAL A 98 -7.48 3.85 6.95
C VAL A 98 -7.84 2.71 7.90
N HIS A 99 -6.84 2.05 8.48
CA HIS A 99 -6.96 1.01 9.48
C HIS A 99 -6.38 1.49 10.82
N ARG A 100 -6.93 0.95 11.91
CA ARG A 100 -6.42 1.07 13.27
C ARG A 100 -6.04 -0.28 13.84
#